data_AF-A0A9D5QAP3-F1
#
_entry.id   AF-A0A9D5QAP3-F1
#
_cell.length_a   1.000
_cell.length_b   1.000
_cell.length_c   1.000
_cell.angle_alpha   90.00
_cell.angle_beta   90.00
_cell.angle_gamma   90.00
#
_symmetry.space_group_name_H-M   'P 1'
#
loop_
_entity.id
_entity.type
_entity.pdbx_description
1 polymer ?
#
loop_
_entity_poly.entity_id
_entity_poly.type
_entity_poly.pdbx_seq_one_letter_code
_entity_poly.pdbx_strand_id
1 'polypeptide(L)'
;MWLLNFYRFYLSLAAGAFVFFFGERKIWPALATVIAFRTAWFFIEGRVRHNQIERSFRKHAPAFKQALGPYGIRLINKAEDDPRTKQSLAEVFTPNMRALRRTVEQLEMLNTLFNAGMRPTGDEFLLHDCKLKYGRMRLQETKMTAKKSD
;
A
#
# COMPACT_ATOMS: atom_id res chain seq x y z
N MET A 1 -11.05 -9.01 -0.04
CA MET A 1 -11.26 -8.17 1.16
C MET A 1 -12.59 -8.44 1.86
N TRP A 2 -13.68 -8.76 1.16
CA TRP A 2 -14.99 -9.06 1.79
C TRP A 2 -14.98 -10.30 2.69
N LEU A 3 -14.37 -11.42 2.24
CA LEU A 3 -14.19 -12.64 3.03
C LEU A 3 -13.39 -12.44 4.33
N LEU A 4 -12.36 -11.59 4.30
CA LEU A 4 -11.57 -11.26 5.49
C LEU A 4 -12.35 -10.37 6.46
N ASN A 5 -13.16 -9.44 5.96
CA ASN A 5 -14.02 -8.61 6.80
C ASN A 5 -15.16 -9.42 7.44
N PHE A 6 -15.72 -10.39 6.72
CA PHE A 6 -16.70 -11.34 7.24
C PHE A 6 -16.08 -12.14 8.39
N TYR A 7 -14.93 -12.78 8.16
CA TYR A 7 -14.21 -13.55 9.18
C TYR A 7 -13.84 -12.73 10.44
N ARG A 8 -13.44 -11.46 10.27
CA ARG A 8 -13.15 -10.53 11.38
C ARG A 8 -14.35 -10.26 12.28
N PHE A 9 -15.54 -10.12 11.69
CA PHE A 9 -16.76 -9.88 12.45
C PHE A 9 -17.13 -11.10 13.30
N TYR A 10 -17.16 -12.29 12.70
CA TYR A 10 -17.53 -13.53 13.40
C TYR A 10 -16.53 -13.94 14.47
N LEU A 11 -15.22 -13.75 14.26
CA LEU A 11 -14.22 -13.98 15.31
C LEU A 11 -14.40 -13.06 16.50
N SER A 12 -14.70 -11.77 16.26
CA SER A 12 -14.95 -10.83 17.35
C SER A 12 -16.20 -11.19 18.14
N LEU A 13 -17.26 -11.63 17.46
CA LEU A 13 -18.50 -12.12 18.08
C LEU A 13 -18.30 -13.42 18.86
N ALA A 14 -17.52 -14.35 18.32
CA ALA A 14 -17.15 -15.59 19.00
C ALA A 14 -16.33 -15.34 20.27
N ALA A 15 -15.39 -14.37 20.24
CA ALA A 15 -14.62 -13.96 21.41
C ALA A 15 -15.51 -13.34 22.50
N GLY A 16 -16.47 -12.49 22.11
CA GLY A 16 -17.47 -11.94 23.04
C GLY A 16 -18.40 -13.02 23.63
N ALA A 17 -18.87 -13.95 22.80
CA ALA A 17 -19.69 -15.08 23.23
C ALA A 17 -18.94 -16.00 24.20
N PHE A 18 -17.65 -16.27 23.94
CA PHE A 18 -16.80 -17.08 24.81
C PHE A 18 -16.68 -16.45 26.21
N VAL A 19 -16.43 -15.14 26.29
CA VAL A 19 -16.37 -14.41 27.57
C VAL A 19 -17.74 -14.36 28.27
N PHE A 20 -18.83 -14.29 27.52
CA PHE A 20 -20.19 -14.33 28.08
C PHE A 20 -20.54 -15.69 28.70
N PHE A 21 -20.17 -16.79 28.05
CA PHE A 21 -20.48 -18.15 28.52
C PHE A 21 -19.57 -18.65 29.65
N PHE A 22 -18.28 -18.29 29.63
CA PHE A 22 -17.29 -18.75 30.63
C PHE A 22 -16.99 -17.74 31.75
N GLY A 23 -17.51 -16.50 31.66
CA GLY A 23 -17.36 -15.46 32.67
C GLY A 23 -18.60 -15.22 33.52
N GLU A 24 -18.72 -14.03 34.11
CA GLU A 24 -19.78 -13.64 35.05
C GLU A 24 -21.19 -13.46 34.43
N ARG A 25 -21.46 -13.96 33.21
CA ARG A 25 -22.72 -13.75 32.46
C ARG A 25 -23.18 -12.28 32.39
N LYS A 26 -22.24 -11.33 32.51
CA LYS A 26 -22.50 -9.90 32.35
C LYS A 26 -22.29 -9.53 30.88
N ILE A 27 -23.23 -8.75 30.33
CA ILE A 27 -23.19 -8.33 28.92
C ILE A 27 -22.06 -7.31 28.68
N TRP A 28 -21.80 -6.43 29.65
CA TRP A 28 -20.77 -5.39 29.59
C TRP A 28 -19.34 -5.90 29.29
N PRO A 29 -18.80 -6.91 30.01
CA PRO A 29 -17.47 -7.43 29.72
C PRO A 29 -17.40 -8.11 28.34
N ALA A 30 -18.44 -8.83 27.92
CA ALA A 30 -18.49 -9.41 26.58
C ALA A 30 -18.41 -8.34 25.48
N LEU A 31 -19.17 -7.25 25.63
CA LEU A 31 -19.19 -6.14 24.69
C LEU A 31 -17.85 -5.39 24.66
N ALA A 32 -17.22 -5.19 25.82
CA ALA A 32 -15.88 -4.64 25.93
C ALA A 32 -14.82 -5.51 25.22
N THR A 33 -14.91 -6.84 25.34
CA THR A 33 -14.01 -7.77 24.63
C THR A 33 -14.14 -7.66 23.12
N VAL A 34 -15.36 -7.57 22.58
CA VAL A 34 -15.55 -7.39 21.12
C VAL A 34 -14.92 -6.09 20.63
N ILE A 35 -15.14 -4.99 21.35
CA ILE A 35 -14.57 -3.68 21.00
C ILE A 35 -13.05 -3.73 21.09
N ALA A 36 -12.49 -4.25 22.18
CA ALA A 36 -11.05 -4.36 22.39
C ALA A 36 -10.37 -5.24 21.33
N PHE A 37 -10.99 -6.35 20.95
CA PHE A 37 -10.48 -7.22 19.89
C PHE A 37 -10.46 -6.49 18.54
N ARG A 38 -11.52 -5.72 18.24
CA ARG A 38 -11.61 -4.97 16.98
C ARG A 38 -10.58 -3.86 16.90
N THR A 39 -10.35 -3.12 17.99
CA THR A 39 -9.33 -2.07 18.04
C THR A 39 -7.93 -2.67 17.95
N ALA A 40 -7.64 -3.73 18.71
CA ALA A 40 -6.35 -4.43 18.67
C ALA A 40 -6.04 -4.94 17.25
N TRP A 41 -7.02 -5.55 16.58
CA TRP A 41 -6.84 -6.05 15.22
C TRP A 41 -6.56 -4.92 14.22
N PHE A 42 -7.26 -3.78 14.34
CA PHE A 42 -7.00 -2.61 13.50
C PHE A 42 -5.57 -2.09 13.67
N PHE A 43 -5.06 -2.05 14.90
CA PHE A 43 -3.67 -1.72 15.18
C PHE A 43 -2.68 -2.71 14.56
N ILE A 44 -2.95 -4.01 14.67
CA ILE A 44 -2.11 -5.05 14.08
C ILE A 44 -2.07 -4.90 12.56
N GLU A 45 -3.22 -4.74 11.91
CA GLU A 45 -3.30 -4.55 10.45
C GLU A 45 -2.55 -3.28 10.01
N GLY A 46 -2.71 -2.18 10.75
CA GLY A 46 -1.98 -0.94 10.52
C GLY A 46 -0.46 -1.13 10.61
N ARG A 47 0.01 -1.85 11.64
CA ARG A 47 1.44 -2.13 11.85
C ARG A 47 2.01 -3.05 10.76
N VAL A 48 1.27 -4.09 10.37
CA VAL A 48 1.67 -4.99 9.29
C VAL A 48 1.79 -4.23 7.97
N ARG A 49 0.79 -3.40 7.64
CA ARG A 49 0.82 -2.58 6.42
C ARG A 49 1.99 -1.60 6.43
N HIS A 50 2.26 -0.95 7.56
CA HIS A 50 3.39 -0.04 7.72
C HIS A 50 4.72 -0.76 7.48
N ASN A 51 4.92 -1.92 8.10
CA ASN A 51 6.13 -2.73 7.93
C ASN A 51 6.30 -3.22 6.48
N GLN A 52 5.21 -3.59 5.80
CA GLN A 52 5.25 -3.97 4.38
C GLN A 52 5.69 -2.80 3.50
N ILE A 53 5.11 -1.62 3.71
CA ILE A 53 5.47 -0.39 2.99
C ILE A 53 6.96 -0.08 3.20
N GLU A 54 7.43 -0.12 4.44
CA GLU A 54 8.82 0.19 4.76
C GLU A 54 9.80 -0.81 4.13
N ARG A 55 9.48 -2.11 4.18
CA ARG A 55 10.28 -3.15 3.52
C ARG A 55 10.34 -2.94 2.00
N SER A 56 9.19 -2.70 1.36
CA SER A 56 9.13 -2.39 -0.06
C SER A 56 9.91 -1.13 -0.40
N PHE A 57 9.79 -0.09 0.42
CA PHE A 57 10.49 1.17 0.24
C PHE A 57 12.01 0.99 0.31
N ARG A 58 12.53 0.35 1.36
CA ARG A 58 13.97 0.08 1.50
C ARG A 58 14.52 -0.77 0.35
N LYS A 59 13.75 -1.73 -0.15
CA LYS A 59 14.16 -2.60 -1.27
C LYS A 59 14.22 -1.85 -2.61
N HIS A 60 13.25 -1.00 -2.89
CA HIS A 60 13.11 -0.35 -4.20
C HIS A 60 13.74 1.05 -4.28
N ALA A 61 13.97 1.71 -3.14
CA ALA A 61 14.55 3.05 -3.09
C ALA A 61 15.89 3.17 -3.85
N PRO A 62 16.87 2.25 -3.73
CA PRO A 62 18.14 2.37 -4.46
C PRO A 62 17.95 2.32 -5.97
N ALA A 63 17.19 1.32 -6.46
CA ALA A 63 16.91 1.17 -7.88
C ALA A 63 16.11 2.36 -8.44
N PHE A 64 15.19 2.92 -7.66
CA PHE A 64 14.45 4.12 -8.02
C PHE A 64 15.35 5.35 -8.13
N LYS A 65 16.26 5.57 -7.16
CA LYS A 65 17.26 6.65 -7.20
C LYS A 65 18.13 6.53 -8.45
N GLN A 66 18.59 5.32 -8.78
CA GLN A 66 19.44 5.08 -9.94
C GLN A 66 18.71 5.30 -11.27
N ALA A 67 17.46 4.85 -11.39
CA ALA A 67 16.68 4.96 -12.63
C ALA A 67 16.24 6.39 -12.95
N LEU A 68 15.96 7.21 -11.92
CA LEU A 68 15.37 8.55 -12.08
C LEU A 68 16.34 9.69 -11.76
N GLY A 69 17.54 9.38 -11.27
CA GLY A 69 18.60 10.35 -11.00
C GLY A 69 18.19 11.40 -9.95
N PRO A 70 18.49 12.70 -10.16
CA PRO A 70 18.26 13.76 -9.17
C PRO A 70 16.81 13.85 -8.68
N TYR A 71 15.84 13.65 -9.57
CA TYR A 71 14.42 13.71 -9.22
C TYR A 71 14.01 12.53 -8.34
N GLY A 72 14.51 11.33 -8.64
CA GLY A 72 14.29 10.14 -7.81
C GLY A 72 14.89 10.27 -6.43
N ILE A 73 16.11 10.83 -6.33
CA ILE A 73 16.77 11.09 -5.04
C ILE A 73 15.95 12.08 -4.20
N ARG A 74 15.53 13.20 -4.79
CA ARG A 74 14.71 14.21 -4.09
C ARG A 74 13.40 13.62 -3.55
N LEU A 75 12.73 12.81 -4.35
CA LEU A 75 11.47 12.15 -3.97
C LEU A 75 11.64 11.12 -2.86
N ILE A 76 12.71 10.33 -2.90
CA ILE A 76 12.98 9.35 -1.83
C ILE A 76 13.33 10.05 -0.53
N ASN A 77 14.18 11.09 -0.58
CA ASN A 77 14.52 11.86 0.62
C ASN A 77 13.26 12.51 1.21
N LYS A 78 12.40 13.11 0.37
CA LYS A 78 11.11 13.63 0.83
C LYS A 78 10.22 12.54 1.43
N ALA A 79 10.21 11.36 0.82
CA ALA A 79 9.44 10.22 1.33
C ALA A 79 10.00 9.63 2.62
N GLU A 80 11.29 9.81 2.95
CA GLU A 80 11.83 9.38 4.24
C GLU A 80 11.13 10.12 5.39
N ASP A 81 10.93 11.43 5.23
CA ASP A 81 10.30 12.33 6.20
C ASP A 81 8.77 12.39 6.08
N ASP A 82 8.21 12.28 4.87
CA ASP A 82 6.76 12.35 4.63
C ASP A 82 6.13 10.95 4.42
N PRO A 83 5.32 10.46 5.39
CA PRO A 83 4.67 9.16 5.28
C PRO A 83 3.64 9.11 4.14
N ARG A 84 3.06 10.23 3.70
CA ARG A 84 2.11 10.27 2.59
C ARG A 84 2.82 10.00 1.26
N THR A 85 3.94 10.69 1.01
CA THR A 85 4.78 10.45 -0.17
C THR A 85 5.32 9.01 -0.17
N LYS A 86 5.74 8.49 0.99
CA LYS A 86 6.17 7.09 1.16
C LYS A 86 5.07 6.09 0.76
N GLN A 87 3.84 6.32 1.23
CA GLN A 87 2.69 5.49 0.87
C GLN A 87 2.37 5.54 -0.62
N SER A 88 2.42 6.72 -1.24
CA SER A 88 2.16 6.88 -2.67
C SER A 88 3.21 6.17 -3.54
N LEU A 89 4.49 6.22 -3.15
CA LEU A 89 5.56 5.48 -3.83
C LEU A 89 5.43 3.96 -3.63
N ALA A 90 4.89 3.51 -2.50
CA ALA A 90 4.68 2.09 -2.23
C ALA A 90 3.75 1.42 -3.26
N GLU A 91 2.87 2.17 -3.91
CA GLU A 91 1.99 1.67 -4.98
C GLU A 91 2.77 1.13 -6.18
N VAL A 92 3.89 1.77 -6.53
CA VAL A 92 4.79 1.35 -7.61
C VAL A 92 5.96 0.50 -7.13
N PHE A 93 6.24 0.49 -5.81
CA PHE A 93 7.20 -0.43 -5.16
C PHE A 93 6.57 -1.76 -4.75
N THR A 94 5.31 -2.00 -5.14
CA THR A 94 4.66 -3.28 -4.88
C THR A 94 5.43 -4.42 -5.55
N PRO A 95 5.61 -5.56 -4.87
CA PRO A 95 6.17 -6.76 -5.48
C PRO A 95 5.15 -7.47 -6.39
N ASN A 96 3.85 -7.19 -6.22
CA ASN A 96 2.80 -7.83 -7.01
C ASN A 96 2.69 -7.18 -8.40
N MET A 97 3.15 -7.88 -9.43
CA MET A 97 3.18 -7.37 -10.81
C MET A 97 1.78 -7.12 -11.39
N ARG A 98 0.74 -7.84 -10.95
CA ARG A 98 -0.65 -7.56 -11.37
C ARG A 98 -1.15 -6.25 -10.78
N ALA A 99 -0.84 -6.01 -9.50
CA ALA A 99 -1.15 -4.74 -8.85
C ALA A 99 -0.38 -3.59 -9.50
N LEU A 100 0.93 -3.78 -9.76
CA LEU A 100 1.77 -2.79 -10.43
C LEU A 100 1.21 -2.42 -11.81
N ARG A 101 0.80 -3.40 -12.63
CA ARG A 101 0.19 -3.15 -13.94
C ARG A 101 -1.05 -2.26 -13.83
N ARG A 102 -1.97 -2.59 -12.90
CA ARG A 102 -3.18 -1.78 -12.67
C ARG A 102 -2.84 -0.36 -12.23
N THR A 103 -1.88 -0.21 -11.32
CA THR A 103 -1.40 1.12 -10.87
C THR A 103 -0.84 1.91 -12.05
N VAL A 104 -0.03 1.29 -12.92
CA VAL A 104 0.53 1.97 -14.10
C VAL A 104 -0.59 2.38 -15.07
N GLU A 105 -1.55 1.51 -15.36
CA GLU A 105 -2.71 1.85 -16.21
C GLU A 105 -3.50 3.05 -15.65
N GLN A 106 -3.70 3.11 -14.33
CA GLN A 106 -4.34 4.26 -13.68
C GLN A 106 -3.49 5.54 -13.79
N LEU A 107 -2.17 5.43 -13.61
CA LEU A 107 -1.26 6.56 -13.77
C LEU A 107 -1.23 7.06 -15.23
N GLU A 108 -1.35 6.16 -16.20
CA GLU A 108 -1.44 6.51 -17.62
C GLU A 108 -2.73 7.24 -17.97
N MET A 109 -3.86 6.77 -17.45
CA MET A 109 -5.14 7.49 -17.57
C MET A 109 -5.04 8.89 -16.93
N LEU A 110 -4.41 9.01 -15.77
CA LEU A 110 -4.22 10.31 -15.14
C LEU A 110 -3.31 11.21 -15.99
N ASN A 111 -2.29 10.63 -16.62
CA ASN A 111 -1.39 11.36 -17.51
C ASN A 111 -2.10 11.92 -18.74
N THR A 112 -3.06 11.20 -19.31
CA THR A 112 -3.85 11.71 -20.45
C THR A 112 -4.72 12.90 -20.02
N LEU A 113 -5.29 12.84 -18.81
CA LEU A 113 -6.04 13.96 -18.23
C LEU A 113 -5.14 15.18 -17.96
N PHE A 114 -3.89 14.97 -17.53
CA PHE A 114 -2.93 16.05 -17.31
C PHE A 114 -2.52 16.72 -18.61
N ASN A 115 -2.30 15.93 -19.66
CA ASN A 115 -2.00 16.44 -21.01
C ASN A 115 -3.21 17.18 -21.62
N ALA A 116 -4.44 16.83 -21.21
CA ALA A 116 -5.66 17.54 -21.60
C ALA A 116 -5.89 18.85 -20.81
N GLY A 117 -5.00 19.23 -19.90
CA GLY A 117 -5.01 20.52 -19.21
C GLY A 117 -5.25 20.47 -17.70
N MET A 118 -5.54 19.30 -17.10
CA MET A 118 -5.80 19.16 -15.66
C MET A 118 -4.53 18.88 -14.83
N ARG A 119 -3.44 19.60 -15.10
CA ARG A 119 -2.13 19.31 -14.49
C ARG A 119 -2.07 19.79 -13.02
N PRO A 120 -1.73 18.91 -12.06
CA PRO A 120 -1.55 19.31 -10.66
C PRO A 120 -0.28 20.12 -10.48
N THR A 121 -0.22 20.90 -9.39
CA THR A 121 0.89 21.82 -9.12
C THR A 121 2.14 21.12 -8.59
N GLY A 122 3.31 21.51 -9.12
CA GLY A 122 4.63 21.28 -8.55
C GLY A 122 4.97 19.81 -8.26
N ASP A 123 5.07 19.48 -6.97
CA ASP A 123 5.59 18.20 -6.47
C ASP A 123 4.67 17.01 -6.75
N GLU A 124 3.36 17.21 -6.86
CA GLU A 124 2.42 16.13 -7.14
C GLU A 124 2.56 15.62 -8.58
N PHE A 125 2.79 16.53 -9.53
CA PHE A 125 3.08 16.17 -10.91
C PHE A 125 4.39 15.39 -11.00
N LEU A 126 5.43 15.84 -10.28
CA LEU A 126 6.71 15.14 -10.27
C LEU A 126 6.61 13.73 -9.68
N LEU A 127 5.86 13.59 -8.57
CA LEU A 127 5.60 12.30 -7.95
C LEU A 127 4.89 11.37 -8.93
N HIS A 128 3.86 11.86 -9.62
CA HIS A 128 3.14 11.10 -10.63
C HIS A 128 4.06 10.66 -11.78
N ASP A 129 4.83 11.57 -12.37
CA ASP A 129 5.69 11.25 -13.52
C ASP A 129 6.79 10.26 -13.15
N CYS A 130 7.42 10.45 -11.98
CA CYS A 130 8.41 9.51 -11.46
C CYS A 130 7.82 8.12 -11.19
N LYS A 131 6.61 8.05 -10.62
CA LYS A 131 5.88 6.78 -10.43
C LYS A 131 5.61 6.10 -11.76
N LEU A 132 5.10 6.85 -12.74
CA LEU A 132 4.75 6.33 -14.06
C LEU A 132 5.99 5.79 -14.79
N LYS A 133 7.07 6.57 -14.82
CA LYS A 133 8.33 6.19 -15.48
C LYS A 133 8.93 4.93 -14.86
N TYR A 134 9.04 4.89 -13.53
CA TYR A 134 9.59 3.73 -12.84
C TYR A 134 8.71 2.49 -12.96
N GLY A 135 7.39 2.65 -12.84
CA GLY A 135 6.43 1.55 -12.99
C GLY A 135 6.49 0.91 -14.38
N ARG A 136 6.60 1.73 -15.43
CA ARG A 136 6.79 1.26 -16.82
C ARG A 136 8.10 0.49 -16.99
N MET A 137 9.21 1.01 -16.47
CA MET A 137 10.51 0.33 -16.54
C MET A 137 10.45 -1.08 -15.93
N ARG A 138 9.90 -1.20 -14.71
CA ARG A 138 9.76 -2.50 -14.04
C ARG A 138 8.91 -3.50 -14.83
N LEU A 139 7.82 -3.03 -15.44
CA LEU A 139 6.96 -3.88 -16.27
C LEU A 139 7.68 -4.33 -17.56
N GLN A 140 8.52 -3.46 -18.14
CA GLN A 140 9.32 -3.79 -19.32
C GLN A 140 10.42 -4.81 -18.99
N GLU A 141 11.17 -4.61 -17.92
CA GLU A 141 12.19 -5.54 -17.44
C GLU A 141 11.62 -6.94 -17.23
N THR A 142 10.45 -7.03 -16.59
CA THR A 142 9.76 -8.31 -16.33
C THR A 142 9.34 -9.00 -17.63
N LYS A 143 8.90 -8.24 -18.64
CA LYS A 143 8.57 -8.81 -19.97
C LYS A 143 9.83 -9.33 -20.68
N MET A 144 10.96 -8.63 -20.58
CA MET A 144 12.21 -9.06 -21.20
C MET A 144 12.79 -10.30 -20.53
N THR A 145 12.70 -10.42 -19.20
CA THR A 145 13.13 -11.62 -18.48
C THR A 145 12.28 -12.84 -18.82
N ALA A 146 10.95 -12.67 -18.97
CA ALA A 146 10.06 -13.76 -19.36
C ALA A 146 10.34 -14.27 -20.79
N LYS A 147 10.67 -13.37 -21.72
CA LYS A 147 11.00 -13.76 -23.11
C LYS A 147 12.34 -14.49 -23.26
N LYS A 148 13.25 -14.37 -22.29
CA LYS A 148 14.56 -15.04 -22.30
C LYS A 148 14.55 -16.44 -21.68
N SER A 149 13.47 -16.79 -20.97
CA SER A 149 13.30 -18.11 -20.34
C SER A 149 12.51 -19.11 -21.20
N ASP A 150 12.07 -18.67 -22.38
CA ASP A 150 11.42 -19.48 -23.42
C ASP A 150 12.42 -19.71 -24.57
#